data_AF-A0A2D7NZM6-F1
#
_entry.id   AF-A0A2D7NZM6-F1
#
_cell.length_a   1.000
_cell.length_b   1.000
_cell.length_c   1.000
_cell.angle_alpha   90.00
_cell.angle_beta   90.00
_cell.angle_gamma   90.00
#
_symmetry.space_group_name_H-M   'P 1'
#
loop_
_entity.id
_entity.type
_entity.pdbx_description
1 polymer ?
#
loop_
_entity_poly.entity_id
_entity_poly.type
_entity_poly.pdbx_seq_one_letter_code
_entity_poly.pdbx_strand_id
1 'polypeptide(L)'
;MKLLRRSYFLLWIFIWGCLGESKSETDLLFQEIMDAHDEVMPKMGKIRNLEKQLKSAALTFPDSTELSRQAKNLASANEAMMSWMRNFNNDFQGSNEEKKEYLLDQKMQVYQVKELMNSSILKSEELMGSAID
;
A
#
# COMPACT_ATOMS: atom_id res chain seq x y z
N MET A 1 19.02 -6.36 68.79
CA MET A 1 20.05 -7.05 67.99
C MET A 1 19.59 -7.10 66.54
N LYS A 2 20.44 -6.58 65.63
CA LYS A 2 20.41 -6.67 64.14
C LYS A 2 19.23 -5.94 63.46
N LEU A 3 19.28 -4.62 63.27
CA LEU A 3 20.04 -3.86 62.24
C LEU A 3 19.61 -4.17 60.80
N LEU A 4 19.08 -3.13 60.11
CA LEU A 4 19.37 -2.67 58.73
C LEU A 4 19.43 -3.73 57.60
N ARG A 5 18.93 -3.52 56.37
CA ARG A 5 19.28 -2.39 55.48
C ARG A 5 18.62 -2.60 54.10
N ARG A 6 18.14 -1.50 53.52
CA ARG A 6 18.13 -1.14 52.08
C ARG A 6 17.07 -1.76 51.15
N SER A 7 16.03 -0.94 50.95
CA SER A 7 15.61 -0.45 49.64
C SER A 7 16.70 -0.56 48.56
N TYR A 8 16.40 -1.32 47.49
CA TYR A 8 17.07 -1.21 46.20
C TYR A 8 16.00 -1.06 45.12
N PHE A 9 15.56 0.19 45.00
CA PHE A 9 15.14 0.80 43.76
C PHE A 9 16.28 0.63 42.73
N LEU A 10 16.18 -0.37 41.86
CA LEU A 10 16.95 -0.49 40.62
C LEU A 10 15.90 -0.42 39.50
N LEU A 11 15.31 0.75 39.24
CA LEU A 11 15.81 1.69 38.23
C LEU A 11 16.57 1.01 37.09
N TRP A 12 15.88 0.12 36.37
CA TRP A 12 16.33 -0.35 35.07
C TRP A 12 16.06 0.76 34.05
N ILE A 13 16.99 1.70 34.03
CA ILE A 13 17.15 2.67 32.96
C ILE A 13 17.43 1.87 31.67
N PHE A 14 16.38 1.57 30.91
CA PHE A 14 16.49 1.32 29.48
C PHE A 14 16.55 2.67 28.77
N ILE A 15 17.66 3.39 28.93
CA ILE A 15 18.04 4.38 27.93
C ILE A 15 18.90 3.62 26.93
N TRP A 16 18.25 2.85 26.07
CA TRP A 16 18.83 2.63 24.75
C TRP A 16 18.54 3.91 23.98
N GLY A 17 19.52 4.81 24.00
CA GLY A 17 19.54 5.94 23.09
C GLY A 17 19.58 5.41 21.67
N CYS A 18 18.46 5.54 20.96
CA CYS A 18 18.55 5.66 19.51
C CYS A 18 19.08 7.07 19.24
N LEU A 19 20.39 7.13 18.99
CA LEU A 19 21.02 8.25 18.31
C LEU A 19 20.23 8.44 17.00
N GLY A 20 19.45 9.52 16.92
CA GLY A 20 18.59 9.79 15.76
C GLY A 20 19.45 10.07 14.54
N GLU A 21 19.62 9.06 13.69
CA GLU A 21 20.22 9.23 12.39
C GLU A 21 19.30 10.13 11.56
N SER A 22 19.84 11.25 11.08
CA SER A 22 19.14 12.14 10.16
C SER A 22 18.86 11.36 8.88
N LYS A 23 17.61 10.96 8.64
CA LYS A 23 17.19 10.31 7.39
C LYS A 23 17.63 11.16 6.19
N SER A 24 18.29 10.55 5.22
CA SER A 24 18.64 11.23 3.97
C SER A 24 17.37 11.55 3.16
N GLU A 25 17.46 12.47 2.20
CA GLU A 25 16.36 12.76 1.27
C GLU A 25 15.87 11.48 0.56
N THR A 26 16.79 10.61 0.15
CA THR A 26 16.45 9.34 -0.49
C THR A 26 15.76 8.36 0.45
N ASP A 27 16.04 8.41 1.76
CA ASP A 27 15.36 7.55 2.74
C ASP A 27 13.92 8.03 2.97
N LEU A 28 13.69 9.34 2.92
CA LEU A 28 12.35 9.93 2.98
C LEU A 28 11.53 9.55 1.74
N LEU A 29 12.12 9.67 0.54
CA LEU A 29 11.46 9.24 -0.70
C LEU A 29 11.11 7.76 -0.67
N PHE A 30 12.05 6.90 -0.25
CA PHE A 30 11.79 5.47 -0.12
C PHE A 30 10.64 5.18 0.86
N GLN A 31 10.63 5.85 2.01
CA GLN A 31 9.54 5.71 2.98
C GLN A 31 8.19 6.09 2.38
N GLU A 32 8.10 7.22 1.68
CA GLU A 32 6.84 7.67 1.05
C GLU A 32 6.32 6.70 -0.02
N ILE A 33 7.23 6.03 -0.74
CA ILE A 33 6.87 4.97 -1.70
C ILE A 33 6.28 3.77 -0.94
N MET A 34 6.96 3.32 0.12
CA MET A 34 6.51 2.16 0.91
C MET A 34 5.19 2.46 1.63
N ASP A 35 4.99 3.66 2.15
CA ASP A 35 3.74 4.07 2.78
C ASP A 35 2.56 3.99 1.80
N ALA A 36 2.76 4.46 0.56
CA ALA A 36 1.74 4.36 -0.50
C ALA A 36 1.47 2.90 -0.91
N HIS A 37 2.51 2.06 -1.01
CA HIS A 37 2.37 0.62 -1.26
C HIS A 37 1.57 -0.06 -0.13
N ASP A 38 1.98 0.14 1.13
CA ASP A 38 1.41 -0.52 2.29
C ASP A 38 -0.04 -0.09 2.57
N GLU A 39 -0.41 1.13 2.19
CA GLU A 39 -1.80 1.60 2.30
C GLU A 39 -2.75 0.76 1.42
N VAL A 40 -2.32 0.40 0.20
CA VAL A 40 -3.20 -0.25 -0.78
C VAL A 40 -2.94 -1.75 -0.94
N MET A 41 -1.79 -2.28 -0.54
CA MET A 41 -1.49 -3.71 -0.58
C MET A 41 -2.60 -4.54 0.09
N PRO A 42 -3.07 -4.22 1.31
CA PRO A 42 -4.15 -4.98 1.96
C PRO A 42 -5.47 -4.99 1.16
N LYS A 43 -5.67 -4.03 0.25
CA LYS A 43 -6.89 -3.91 -0.58
C LYS A 43 -6.88 -4.85 -1.79
N MET A 44 -5.76 -5.49 -2.13
CA MET A 44 -5.66 -6.45 -3.24
C MET A 44 -6.69 -7.58 -3.12
N GLY A 45 -6.90 -8.10 -1.91
CA GLY A 45 -7.94 -9.12 -1.65
C GLY A 45 -9.35 -8.60 -1.92
N LYS A 46 -9.65 -7.36 -1.52
CA LYS A 46 -10.92 -6.68 -1.79
C LYS A 46 -11.17 -6.51 -3.29
N ILE A 47 -10.16 -6.08 -4.04
CA ILE A 47 -10.24 -5.92 -5.50
C ILE A 47 -10.62 -7.24 -6.19
N ARG A 48 -9.94 -8.34 -5.86
CA ARG A 48 -10.24 -9.66 -6.45
C ARG A 48 -11.63 -10.16 -6.08
N ASN A 49 -12.09 -9.86 -4.86
CA ASN A 49 -13.41 -10.23 -4.40
C ASN A 49 -14.51 -9.46 -5.17
N LEU A 50 -14.38 -8.13 -5.27
CA LEU A 50 -15.30 -7.29 -6.05
C LEU A 50 -15.30 -7.68 -7.54
N GLU A 51 -14.13 -7.99 -8.10
CA GLU A 51 -14.01 -8.45 -9.50
C GLU A 51 -14.85 -9.71 -9.73
N LYS A 52 -14.76 -10.69 -8.81
CA LYS A 52 -15.55 -11.92 -8.88
C LYS A 52 -17.05 -11.61 -8.78
N GLN A 53 -17.45 -10.75 -7.85
CA GLN A 53 -18.85 -10.38 -7.67
C GLN A 53 -19.42 -9.71 -8.93
N LEU A 54 -18.71 -8.74 -9.50
CA LEU A 54 -19.12 -8.06 -10.73
C LEU A 54 -19.19 -9.02 -11.93
N LYS A 55 -18.23 -9.94 -12.07
CA LYS A 55 -18.29 -10.99 -13.10
C LYS A 55 -19.51 -11.89 -12.93
N SER A 56 -19.83 -12.29 -11.70
CA SER A 56 -21.02 -13.11 -11.43
C SER A 56 -22.32 -12.35 -11.73
N ALA A 57 -22.44 -11.10 -11.29
CA ALA A 57 -23.60 -10.26 -11.59
C ALA A 57 -23.76 -10.05 -13.10
N ALA A 58 -22.66 -9.86 -13.84
CA ALA A 58 -22.69 -9.65 -15.27
C ALA A 58 -23.25 -10.85 -16.07
N LEU A 59 -23.22 -12.06 -15.52
CA LEU A 59 -23.81 -13.25 -16.13
C LEU A 59 -25.33 -13.34 -15.91
N THR A 60 -25.87 -12.60 -14.94
CA THR A 60 -27.28 -12.68 -14.53
C THR A 60 -28.14 -11.57 -15.14
N PHE A 61 -27.56 -10.40 -15.44
CA PHE A 61 -28.32 -9.25 -15.93
C PHE A 61 -28.24 -9.09 -17.47
N PRO A 62 -29.34 -8.71 -18.15
CA PRO A 62 -29.38 -8.51 -19.61
C PRO A 62 -28.53 -7.32 -20.10
N ASP A 63 -28.30 -6.31 -19.26
CA ASP A 63 -27.45 -5.14 -19.58
C ASP A 63 -26.24 -5.09 -18.63
N SER A 64 -25.29 -5.98 -18.89
CA SER A 64 -24.12 -6.22 -18.03
C SER A 64 -22.82 -5.63 -18.55
N THR A 65 -22.89 -4.77 -19.56
CA THR A 65 -21.71 -4.16 -20.19
C THR A 65 -20.88 -3.39 -19.17
N GLU A 66 -21.54 -2.59 -18.33
CA GLU A 66 -20.88 -1.78 -17.31
C GLU A 66 -20.26 -2.63 -16.20
N LEU A 67 -20.95 -3.68 -15.75
CA LEU A 67 -20.44 -4.64 -14.75
C LEU A 67 -19.19 -5.38 -15.28
N SER A 68 -19.26 -5.84 -16.53
CA SER A 68 -18.13 -6.52 -17.20
C SER A 68 -16.94 -5.60 -17.39
N ARG A 69 -17.18 -4.33 -17.78
CA ARG A 69 -16.15 -3.30 -17.92
C ARG A 69 -15.51 -3.00 -16.57
N GLN A 70 -16.30 -2.84 -15.52
CA GLN A 70 -15.75 -2.53 -14.20
C GLN A 70 -14.97 -3.70 -13.60
N ALA A 71 -15.39 -4.95 -13.83
CA ALA A 71 -14.60 -6.11 -13.45
C ALA A 71 -13.21 -6.13 -14.12
N LYS A 72 -13.13 -5.73 -15.40
CA LYS A 72 -11.83 -5.57 -16.09
C LYS A 72 -10.98 -4.47 -15.47
N ASN A 73 -11.58 -3.33 -15.09
CA ASN A 73 -10.87 -2.24 -14.42
C ASN A 73 -10.25 -2.70 -13.09
N LEU A 74 -10.99 -3.45 -12.28
CA LEU A 74 -10.45 -4.05 -11.04
C LEU A 74 -9.28 -5.00 -11.31
N ALA A 75 -9.41 -5.87 -12.32
CA ALA A 75 -8.32 -6.77 -12.71
C ALA A 75 -7.07 -5.99 -13.14
N SER A 76 -7.24 -4.92 -13.92
CA SER A 76 -6.16 -4.02 -14.33
C SER A 76 -5.53 -3.28 -13.15
N ALA A 77 -6.32 -2.84 -12.17
CA ALA A 77 -5.82 -2.19 -10.95
C ALA A 77 -4.97 -3.15 -10.10
N ASN A 78 -5.43 -4.40 -9.95
CA ASN A 78 -4.66 -5.44 -9.27
C ASN A 78 -3.34 -5.72 -10.02
N GLU A 79 -3.39 -5.85 -11.35
CA GLU A 79 -2.19 -6.09 -12.15
C GLU A 79 -1.22 -4.92 -12.13
N ALA A 80 -1.70 -3.67 -12.07
CA ALA A 80 -0.84 -2.49 -11.97
C ALA A 80 0.04 -2.54 -10.70
N MET A 81 -0.53 -2.88 -9.55
CA MET A 81 0.24 -3.06 -8.32
C MET A 81 1.21 -4.23 -8.40
N MET A 82 0.78 -5.37 -8.94
CA MET A 82 1.67 -6.53 -9.14
C MET A 82 2.84 -6.19 -10.07
N SER A 83 2.58 -5.45 -11.15
CA SER A 83 3.60 -5.02 -12.10
C SER A 83 4.58 -4.05 -11.46
N TRP A 84 4.08 -3.07 -10.71
CA TRP A 84 4.91 -2.13 -9.97
C TRP A 84 5.84 -2.87 -9.00
N MET A 85 5.32 -3.79 -8.18
CA MET A 85 6.14 -4.57 -7.23
C MET A 85 7.22 -5.41 -7.91
N ARG A 86 6.95 -5.95 -9.10
CA ARG A 86 7.94 -6.75 -9.85
C ARG A 86 9.05 -5.89 -10.47
N ASN A 87 8.75 -4.64 -10.80
CA ASN A 87 9.68 -3.73 -11.49
C ASN A 87 10.40 -2.79 -10.53
N PHE A 88 9.89 -2.63 -9.30
CA PHE A 88 10.55 -1.86 -8.26
C PHE A 88 11.85 -2.54 -7.83
N ASN A 89 12.96 -1.81 -7.96
CA ASN A 89 14.30 -2.21 -7.60
C ASN A 89 14.71 -1.44 -6.33
N ASN A 90 14.56 -2.10 -5.17
CA ASN A 90 14.94 -1.55 -3.87
C ASN A 90 16.46 -1.33 -3.73
N ASP A 91 17.27 -2.05 -4.51
CA ASP A 91 18.72 -2.05 -4.46
C ASP A 91 19.33 -1.33 -5.68
N PHE A 92 18.63 -0.34 -6.23
CA PHE A 92 19.11 0.44 -7.38
C PHE A 92 20.52 0.99 -7.15
N GLN A 93 21.43 0.66 -8.07
CA GLN A 93 22.83 1.09 -8.05
C GLN A 93 23.02 2.25 -9.03
N GLY A 94 23.46 3.39 -8.51
CA GLY A 94 23.71 4.60 -9.29
C GLY A 94 24.33 5.68 -8.41
N SER A 95 24.67 6.82 -9.00
CA SER A 95 25.00 8.03 -8.26
C SER A 95 23.83 8.46 -7.38
N ASN A 96 24.10 9.34 -6.40
CA ASN A 96 23.05 9.87 -5.52
C ASN A 96 21.93 10.58 -6.30
N GLU A 97 22.27 11.28 -7.38
CA GLU A 97 21.29 11.97 -8.23
C GLU A 97 20.44 10.97 -9.01
N GLU A 98 21.06 9.97 -9.65
CA GLU A 98 20.32 8.91 -10.37
C GLU A 98 19.40 8.12 -9.43
N LYS A 99 19.85 7.82 -8.21
CA LYS A 99 19.03 7.16 -7.20
C LYS A 99 17.83 8.04 -6.80
N LYS A 100 18.03 9.34 -6.63
CA LYS A 100 16.97 10.29 -6.30
C LYS A 100 15.94 10.38 -7.44
N GLU A 101 16.37 10.53 -8.68
CA GLU A 101 15.50 10.56 -9.86
C GLU A 101 14.70 9.26 -9.99
N TYR A 102 15.36 8.11 -9.82
CA TYR A 102 14.70 6.81 -9.81
C TYR A 102 13.58 6.74 -8.75
N LEU A 103 13.87 7.12 -7.51
CA LEU A 103 12.88 7.09 -6.44
C LEU A 103 11.72 8.07 -6.67
N LEU A 104 11.98 9.25 -7.24
CA LEU A 104 10.92 10.20 -7.60
C LEU A 104 9.97 9.62 -8.66
N ASP A 105 10.52 8.95 -9.68
CA ASP A 105 9.73 8.25 -10.68
C ASP A 105 8.91 7.10 -10.06
N GLN A 106 9.54 6.26 -9.23
CA GLN A 106 8.83 5.17 -8.53
C GLN A 106 7.73 5.68 -7.60
N LYS A 107 7.95 6.83 -6.94
CA LYS A 107 6.92 7.52 -6.14
C LYS A 107 5.75 7.93 -7.02
N MET A 108 5.99 8.55 -8.17
CA MET A 108 4.91 8.91 -9.09
C MET A 108 4.10 7.68 -9.51
N GLN A 109 4.78 6.59 -9.90
CA GLN A 109 4.13 5.36 -10.34
C GLN A 109 3.28 4.71 -9.24
N VAL A 110 3.81 4.56 -8.02
CA VAL A 110 3.04 3.92 -6.94
C VAL A 110 1.83 4.75 -6.51
N TYR A 111 1.92 6.09 -6.58
CA TYR A 111 0.78 6.97 -6.31
C TYR A 111 -0.31 6.81 -7.37
N GLN A 112 0.05 6.70 -8.66
CA GLN A 112 -0.92 6.41 -9.72
C GLN A 112 -1.59 5.05 -9.53
N VAL A 113 -0.82 4.03 -9.13
CA VAL A 113 -1.37 2.70 -8.80
C VAL A 113 -2.33 2.79 -7.62
N LYS A 114 -1.97 3.52 -6.55
CA LYS A 114 -2.83 3.74 -5.39
C LYS A 114 -4.16 4.39 -5.77
N GLU A 115 -4.13 5.45 -6.58
CA GLU A 115 -5.34 6.13 -7.06
C GLU A 115 -6.20 5.21 -7.94
N LEU A 116 -5.57 4.45 -8.83
CA LEU A 116 -6.28 3.47 -9.67
C LEU A 116 -6.98 2.39 -8.82
N MET A 117 -6.30 1.87 -7.80
CA MET A 117 -6.87 0.88 -6.89
C MET A 117 -8.05 1.44 -6.10
N ASN A 118 -7.87 2.59 -5.44
CA ASN A 118 -8.91 3.20 -4.61
C ASN A 118 -10.13 3.61 -5.44
N SER A 119 -9.93 4.24 -6.61
CA SER A 119 -11.03 4.63 -7.50
C SER A 119 -11.77 3.42 -8.09
N SER A 120 -11.05 2.36 -8.46
CA SER A 120 -11.67 1.12 -8.96
C SER A 120 -12.51 0.43 -7.90
N ILE A 121 -12.05 0.43 -6.64
CA ILE A 121 -12.83 -0.09 -5.51
C ILE A 121 -14.10 0.74 -5.33
N LEU A 122 -13.98 2.06 -5.19
CA LEU A 122 -15.11 2.95 -4.96
C LEU A 122 -16.19 2.78 -6.03
N LYS A 123 -15.80 2.83 -7.31
CA LYS A 123 -16.74 2.69 -8.43
C LYS A 123 -17.45 1.34 -8.44
N SER A 124 -16.76 0.28 -8.02
CA SER A 124 -17.34 -1.06 -7.95
C SER A 124 -18.34 -1.18 -6.82
N GLU A 125 -18.05 -0.58 -5.65
CA GLU A 125 -18.96 -0.55 -4.52
C GLU A 125 -20.23 0.26 -4.84
N GLU A 126 -20.10 1.40 -5.53
CA GLU A 126 -21.25 2.17 -6.02
C GLU A 126 -22.13 1.35 -6.97
N LEU A 127 -21.53 0.69 -7.96
CA LEU A 127 -22.26 -0.14 -8.92
C LEU A 127 -22.97 -1.31 -8.23
N MET A 128 -22.30 -1.97 -7.28
CA MET A 128 -22.89 -3.06 -6.52
C MET A 128 -24.00 -2.61 -5.57
N GLY A 129 -23.87 -1.45 -4.93
CA GLY A 129 -24.95 -0.86 -4.14
C GLY A 129 -26.18 -0.55 -4.99
N SER A 130 -25.97 0.10 -6.15
CA SER A 130 -27.06 0.43 -7.08
C SER A 130 -27.74 -0.76 -7.75
N ALA A 131 -27.10 -1.94 -7.76
CA ALA A 131 -27.64 -3.15 -8.38
C ALA A 131 -28.49 -4.02 -7.42
N ILE A 132 -28.50 -3.69 -6.13
CA ILE A 132 -29.20 -4.44 -5.07
C ILE A 132 -30.48 -3.70 -4.61
N ASP A 133 -30.57 -2.39 -4.87
CA ASP A 133 -31.79 -1.59 -4.72
C ASP A 133 -32.77 -1.78 -5.89
#